data_AF-A0A416VVK7-F1
#
_entry.id   AF-A0A416VVK7-F1
#
_cell.length_a   1.000
_cell.length_b   1.000
_cell.length_c   1.000
_cell.angle_alpha   90.00
_cell.angle_beta   90.00
_cell.angle_gamma   90.00
#
_symmetry.space_group_name_H-M   'P 1'
#
loop_
_entity.id
_entity.type
_entity.pdbx_description
1 polymer ?
#
loop_
_entity_poly.entity_id
_entity_poly.type
_entity_poly.pdbx_seq_one_letter_code
_entity_poly.pdbx_strand_id
1 'polypeptide(L)'
;MKVDIKNIDEVTSYTGLKTNDGIESIVVSEPLITAQAYSVAIVKVKDNADVEKIKQEMLDNIDMRRWICVSAEQLYITNSGNVIFSVMADKDVAKAVYNDFKKYVNNNIGKELEKSNDEEK
;
A
#
# COMPACT_ATOMS: atom_id res chain seq x y z
N MET A 1 7.87 -10.49 0.55
CA MET A 1 7.90 -11.25 -0.71
C MET A 1 8.01 -10.29 -1.89
N LYS A 2 8.72 -10.68 -2.95
CA LYS A 2 8.76 -9.94 -4.21
C LYS A 2 7.57 -10.39 -5.07
N VAL A 3 6.83 -9.43 -5.64
CA VAL A 3 5.72 -9.70 -6.55
C VAL A 3 6.23 -9.78 -7.98
N ASP A 4 5.71 -10.73 -8.78
CA ASP A 4 5.98 -10.74 -10.22
C ASP A 4 5.12 -9.67 -10.89
N ILE A 5 5.74 -8.56 -11.29
CA ILE A 5 5.04 -7.45 -11.95
C ILE A 5 4.43 -7.83 -13.31
N LYS A 6 4.78 -8.98 -13.88
CA LYS A 6 4.13 -9.51 -15.10
C LYS A 6 2.82 -10.22 -14.79
N ASN A 7 2.61 -10.66 -13.55
CA ASN A 7 1.36 -11.22 -13.07
C ASN A 7 0.44 -10.09 -12.60
N ILE A 8 -0.41 -9.60 -13.49
CA ILE A 8 -1.32 -8.47 -13.20
C ILE A 8 -2.31 -8.80 -12.08
N ASP A 9 -2.68 -10.08 -11.90
CA ASP A 9 -3.57 -10.49 -10.81
C ASP A 9 -2.89 -10.31 -9.45
N GLU A 10 -1.60 -10.65 -9.33
CA GLU A 10 -0.83 -10.38 -8.11
C GLU A 10 -0.65 -8.88 -7.88
N VAL A 11 -0.29 -8.12 -8.93
CA VAL A 11 -0.15 -6.66 -8.85
C VAL A 11 -1.46 -6.04 -8.33
N THR A 12 -2.59 -6.39 -8.94
CA THR A 12 -3.91 -5.91 -8.55
C THR A 12 -4.23 -6.30 -7.12
N SER A 13 -4.01 -7.57 -6.74
CA SER A 13 -4.34 -8.09 -5.42
C SER A 13 -3.58 -7.36 -4.30
N TYR A 14 -2.30 -7.07 -4.50
CA TYR A 14 -1.45 -6.48 -3.46
C TYR A 14 -1.44 -4.95 -3.44
N THR A 15 -1.76 -4.28 -4.55
CA THR A 15 -1.64 -2.82 -4.62
C THR A 15 -2.90 -2.10 -5.11
N GLY A 16 -3.85 -2.80 -5.72
CA GLY A 16 -5.00 -2.21 -6.41
C GLY A 16 -4.70 -1.67 -7.80
N LEU A 17 -3.45 -1.72 -8.27
CA LEU A 17 -3.08 -1.25 -9.62
C LEU A 17 -3.63 -2.20 -10.70
N LYS A 18 -4.21 -1.66 -11.76
CA LYS A 18 -4.79 -2.44 -12.86
C LYS A 18 -3.79 -2.75 -13.97
N THR A 19 -2.67 -2.03 -14.00
CA THR A 19 -1.56 -2.28 -14.93
C THR A 19 -0.22 -2.21 -14.20
N ASN A 20 0.84 -2.66 -14.86
CA ASN A 20 2.22 -2.52 -14.38
C ASN A 20 2.97 -1.36 -15.05
N ASP A 21 2.23 -0.46 -15.73
CA ASP A 21 2.83 0.67 -16.41
C ASP A 21 3.48 1.63 -15.42
N GLY A 22 4.71 2.04 -15.72
CA GLY A 22 5.47 2.88 -14.80
C GLY A 22 5.99 2.15 -13.56
N ILE A 23 5.75 0.85 -13.40
CA ILE A 23 6.24 0.07 -12.24
C ILE A 23 7.60 -0.57 -12.58
N GLU A 24 8.55 -0.46 -11.65
CA GLU A 24 9.87 -1.11 -11.73
C GLU A 24 9.90 -2.37 -10.86
N SER A 25 9.38 -2.31 -9.64
CA SER A 25 9.29 -3.48 -8.75
C SER A 25 8.29 -3.28 -7.63
N ILE A 26 7.79 -4.39 -7.09
CA ILE A 26 6.88 -4.41 -5.95
C ILE A 26 7.39 -5.42 -4.93
N VAL A 27 7.44 -5.00 -3.66
CA VAL A 27 7.74 -5.86 -2.51
C VAL A 27 6.64 -5.70 -1.48
N VAL A 28 6.11 -6.81 -1.00
CA VAL A 28 4.99 -6.85 -0.05
C VAL A 28 5.42 -7.56 1.22
N SER A 29 4.98 -7.07 2.37
CA SER A 29 5.10 -7.73 3.67
C SER A 29 3.71 -8.03 4.19
N GLU A 30 3.31 -9.29 4.10
CA GLU A 30 2.06 -9.84 4.64
C GLU A 30 2.37 -11.15 5.38
N PRO A 31 1.77 -11.40 6.56
CA PRO A 31 1.85 -12.70 7.23
C PRO A 31 1.05 -13.76 6.45
N LEU A 32 1.58 -14.99 6.37
CA LEU A 32 0.91 -16.10 5.66
C LEU A 32 -0.37 -16.57 6.36
N ILE A 33 -0.41 -16.51 7.68
CA ILE A 33 -1.56 -16.84 8.52
C ILE A 33 -1.65 -15.75 9.58
N THR A 34 -2.76 -15.02 9.63
CA THR A 34 -2.96 -13.94 10.60
C THR A 34 -4.41 -13.86 11.02
N ALA A 35 -4.62 -13.52 12.30
CA ALA A 35 -5.92 -13.18 12.86
C ALA A 35 -6.19 -11.66 12.84
N GLN A 36 -5.31 -10.88 12.19
CA GLN A 36 -5.38 -9.43 12.06
C GLN A 36 -5.02 -9.01 10.64
N ALA A 37 -5.75 -8.08 10.05
CA ALA A 37 -5.43 -7.55 8.74
C ALA A 37 -4.13 -6.76 8.81
N TYR A 38 -3.16 -7.11 7.97
CA TYR A 38 -1.90 -6.39 7.87
C TYR A 38 -1.30 -6.59 6.47
N SER A 39 -0.98 -5.48 5.82
CA SER A 39 -0.23 -5.47 4.57
C SER A 39 0.59 -4.19 4.43
N VAL A 40 1.87 -4.36 4.09
CA VAL A 40 2.72 -3.26 3.61
C VAL A 40 3.12 -3.56 2.17
N ALA A 41 2.90 -2.61 1.27
CA ALA A 41 3.39 -2.67 -0.10
C ALA A 41 4.36 -1.52 -0.37
N ILE A 42 5.55 -1.87 -0.88
CA ILE A 42 6.55 -0.95 -1.39
C ILE A 42 6.56 -1.08 -2.91
N VAL A 43 6.25 0.02 -3.61
CA VAL A 43 6.19 0.06 -5.07
C VAL A 43 7.23 1.05 -5.57
N LYS A 44 8.26 0.55 -6.25
CA LYS A 44 9.23 1.39 -6.95
C LYS A 44 8.70 1.71 -8.34
N VAL A 45 8.59 2.98 -8.67
CA VAL A 45 8.14 3.46 -9.99
C VAL A 45 9.33 3.92 -10.84
N LYS A 46 9.15 3.92 -12.15
CA LYS A 46 10.12 4.47 -13.12
C LYS A 46 10.23 5.98 -12.95
N ASP A 47 11.37 6.56 -13.28
CA ASP A 47 11.67 7.98 -13.04
C ASP A 47 10.71 8.96 -13.73
N ASN A 48 10.07 8.55 -14.84
CA ASN A 48 9.11 9.36 -15.59
C ASN A 48 7.64 9.02 -15.27
N ALA A 49 7.39 8.14 -14.30
CA ALA A 49 6.04 7.76 -13.92
C ALA A 49 5.36 8.85 -13.09
N ASP A 50 4.04 9.01 -13.27
CA ASP A 50 3.23 9.90 -12.46
C ASP A 50 2.92 9.21 -11.12
N VAL A 51 3.78 9.47 -10.13
CA VAL A 51 3.68 8.87 -8.79
C VAL A 51 2.36 9.22 -8.10
N GLU A 52 1.81 10.41 -8.34
CA GLU A 52 0.57 10.85 -7.70
C GLU A 52 -0.63 10.11 -8.28
N LYS A 53 -0.67 9.93 -9.60
CA LYS A 53 -1.68 9.11 -10.26
C LYS A 53 -1.63 7.66 -9.80
N ILE A 54 -0.43 7.06 -9.69
CA ILE A 54 -0.26 5.67 -9.24
C ILE A 54 -0.75 5.50 -7.80
N LYS A 55 -0.38 6.40 -6.88
CA LYS A 55 -0.87 6.36 -5.49
C LYS A 55 -2.41 6.48 -5.42
N GLN A 56 -2.99 7.36 -6.24
CA GLN A 56 -4.45 7.52 -6.28
C GLN A 56 -5.13 6.25 -6.79
N GLU A 57 -4.61 5.63 -7.85
CA GLU A 57 -5.13 4.35 -8.36
C GLU A 57 -5.05 3.24 -7.30
N MET A 58 -3.96 3.17 -6.53
CA MET A 58 -3.84 2.25 -5.41
C MET A 58 -4.92 2.51 -4.35
N LEU A 59 -5.11 3.77 -3.94
CA LEU A 59 -6.11 4.16 -2.93
C LEU A 59 -7.54 3.77 -3.35
N ASP A 60 -7.86 4.02 -4.61
CA ASP A 60 -9.21 3.86 -5.14
C ASP A 60 -9.60 2.38 -5.28
N ASN A 61 -8.64 1.51 -5.60
CA ASN A 61 -8.92 0.14 -6.02
C ASN A 61 -8.48 -0.94 -5.01
N ILE A 62 -7.59 -0.65 -4.05
CA ILE A 62 -7.20 -1.66 -3.07
C ILE A 62 -8.39 -2.06 -2.19
N ASP A 63 -8.61 -3.37 -2.10
CA ASP A 63 -9.65 -3.94 -1.25
C ASP A 63 -9.14 -4.16 0.18
N MET A 64 -9.54 -3.26 1.08
CA MET A 64 -9.25 -3.35 2.51
C MET A 64 -10.02 -4.47 3.23
N ARG A 65 -10.95 -5.16 2.56
CA ARG A 65 -11.75 -6.30 3.07
C ARG A 65 -11.40 -7.62 2.39
N ARG A 66 -10.22 -7.70 1.74
CA ARG A 66 -9.79 -8.90 1.00
C ARG A 66 -9.60 -10.15 1.86
N TRP A 67 -9.43 -10.03 3.17
CA TRP A 67 -9.29 -11.19 4.06
C TRP A 67 -10.66 -11.67 4.53
N ILE A 68 -10.83 -13.00 4.58
CA ILE A 68 -12.14 -13.62 4.91
C ILE A 68 -12.53 -13.36 6.38
N CYS A 69 -11.56 -13.41 7.30
CA CYS A 69 -11.83 -13.36 8.74
C CYS A 69 -11.69 -11.96 9.34
N VAL A 70 -11.06 -11.03 8.62
CA VAL A 70 -10.64 -9.72 9.15
C VAL A 70 -10.66 -8.66 8.05
N SER A 71 -10.77 -7.41 8.44
CA SER A 71 -10.70 -6.26 7.56
C SER A 71 -9.61 -5.30 8.07
N ALA A 72 -9.00 -4.53 7.16
CA ALA A 72 -8.19 -3.39 7.57
C ALA A 72 -9.11 -2.21 7.87
N GLU A 73 -8.83 -1.52 8.98
CA GLU A 73 -9.56 -0.32 9.40
C GLU A 73 -8.99 0.94 8.75
N GLN A 74 -7.68 0.95 8.49
CA GLN A 74 -6.97 2.14 8.03
C GLN A 74 -5.95 1.79 6.96
N LEU A 75 -5.89 2.63 5.93
CA LEU A 75 -4.91 2.61 4.85
C LEU A 75 -4.20 3.98 4.80
N TYR A 76 -2.88 3.95 4.68
CA TYR A 76 -2.02 5.11 4.40
C TYR A 76 -1.18 4.85 3.17
N ILE A 77 -1.11 5.82 2.26
CA ILE A 77 -0.26 5.79 1.08
C ILE A 77 0.52 7.10 0.98
N THR A 78 1.83 7.00 0.75
CA THR A 78 2.70 8.13 0.45
C THR A 78 3.84 7.69 -0.45
N ASN A 79 4.80 8.56 -0.73
CA ASN A 79 6.04 8.22 -1.43
C ASN A 79 7.22 9.01 -0.88
N SER A 80 8.43 8.48 -1.05
CA SER A 80 9.68 9.24 -0.95
C SER A 80 10.43 9.06 -2.26
N GLY A 81 10.59 10.16 -3.02
CA GLY A 81 11.06 10.08 -4.41
C GLY A 81 10.16 9.16 -5.25
N ASN A 82 10.77 8.20 -5.95
CA ASN A 82 10.11 7.20 -6.79
C ASN A 82 9.71 5.91 -6.04
N VAL A 83 9.70 5.91 -4.71
CA VAL A 83 9.27 4.78 -3.90
C VAL A 83 7.96 5.12 -3.20
N ILE A 84 6.88 4.45 -3.61
CA ILE A 84 5.59 4.51 -2.94
C ILE A 84 5.58 3.53 -1.77
N PHE A 85 5.06 4.01 -0.65
CA PHE A 85 4.82 3.24 0.57
C PHE A 85 3.32 3.18 0.82
N SER A 86 2.78 1.97 0.99
CA SER A 86 1.40 1.72 1.39
C SER A 86 1.39 0.80 2.60
N VAL A 87 0.57 1.14 3.61
CA VAL A 87 0.27 0.25 4.74
C VAL A 87 -1.22 0.23 4.99
N MET A 88 -1.80 -0.96 5.10
CA MET A 88 -3.15 -1.17 5.60
C MET A 88 -3.15 -2.17 6.76
N ALA A 89 -3.82 -1.80 7.85
CA ALA A 89 -3.96 -2.60 9.06
C ALA A 89 -5.13 -2.08 9.92
N ASP A 90 -5.23 -2.53 11.17
CA ASP A 90 -5.98 -1.80 12.20
C ASP A 90 -5.42 -0.38 12.39
N LYS A 91 -6.23 0.52 12.96
CA LYS A 91 -5.93 1.95 13.01
C LYS A 91 -4.61 2.27 13.71
N ASP A 92 -4.33 1.63 14.84
CA ASP A 92 -3.15 1.90 15.65
C ASP A 92 -1.88 1.36 14.99
N VAL A 93 -1.92 0.14 14.47
CA VAL A 93 -0.78 -0.48 13.77
C VAL A 93 -0.48 0.26 12.47
N ALA A 94 -1.51 0.58 11.67
CA ALA A 94 -1.33 1.32 10.42
C ALA A 94 -0.66 2.67 10.67
N LYS A 95 -1.09 3.40 11.71
CA LYS A 95 -0.50 4.70 12.05
C LYS A 95 0.92 4.58 12.57
N ALA A 96 1.21 3.60 13.42
CA ALA A 96 2.55 3.36 13.96
C ALA A 96 3.55 3.07 12.83
N VAL A 97 3.22 2.10 11.97
CA VAL A 97 4.07 1.70 10.84
C VAL A 97 4.26 2.83 9.83
N TYR A 98 3.20 3.59 9.55
CA TYR A 98 3.28 4.77 8.70
C TYR A 98 4.22 5.85 9.26
N ASN A 99 4.13 6.14 10.56
CA ASN A 99 4.99 7.12 11.22
C ASN A 99 6.46 6.67 11.26
N ASP A 100 6.72 5.38 11.45
CA ASP A 100 8.08 4.82 11.38
C ASP A 100 8.67 4.97 9.98
N PHE A 101 7.88 4.76 8.92
CA PHE A 101 8.32 5.05 7.55
C PHE A 101 8.65 6.53 7.37
N LYS A 102 7.78 7.45 7.81
CA LYS A 102 8.04 8.91 7.74
C LYS A 102 9.35 9.27 8.43
N LYS A 103 9.59 8.72 9.62
CA LYS A 103 10.83 8.93 10.37
C LYS A 103 12.03 8.38 9.61
N TYR A 104 11.94 7.18 9.05
CA TYR A 104 13.00 6.55 8.26
C TYR A 104 13.43 7.40 7.06
N VAL A 105 12.47 8.04 6.37
CA VAL A 105 12.75 8.94 5.23
C VAL A 105 12.97 10.40 5.63
N ASN A 106 13.22 10.68 6.92
CA ASN A 106 13.42 12.04 7.46
C ASN A 106 12.28 13.01 7.11
N ASN A 107 11.04 12.53 7.09
CA ASN A 107 9.83 13.25 6.65
C ASN A 107 9.89 13.80 5.22
N ASN A 108 10.83 13.35 4.39
CA ASN A 108 10.87 13.66 2.96
C ASN A 108 9.84 12.79 2.23
N ILE A 109 8.57 13.18 2.37
CA ILE A 109 7.42 12.50 1.79
C ILE A 109 6.68 13.39 0.79
N GLY A 110 6.10 12.77 -0.23
CA GLY A 110 5.12 13.41 -1.11
C GLY A 110 3.74 13.49 -0.45
N LYS A 111 2.70 13.70 -1.27
CA LYS A 111 1.31 13.80 -0.78
C LYS A 111 0.91 12.55 0.00
N GLU A 112 0.34 12.74 1.18
CA GLU A 112 -0.28 11.71 2.00
C GLU A 112 -1.71 11.46 1.50
N LEU A 113 -2.05 10.19 1.29
CA LEU A 113 -3.41 9.73 1.02
C LEU A 113 -3.80 8.77 2.14
N GLU A 114 -5.04 8.85 2.59
CA GLU A 114 -5.58 7.97 3.62
C GLU A 114 -7.00 7.54 3.28
N LYS A 115 -7.36 6.35 3.74
CA LYS A 115 -8.71 5.79 3.66
C LYS A 115 -9.00 5.02 4.92
N SER A 116 -10.16 5.25 5.51
CA SER A 116 -10.63 4.53 6.69
C SER A 116 -11.85 3.70 6.30
N ASN A 117 -11.89 2.47 6.78
CA ASN A 117 -13.10 1.68 6.81
C ASN A 117 -13.70 1.85 8.20
N ASP A 118 -14.67 2.76 8.33
CA ASP A 118 -15.53 2.75 9.50
C ASP A 118 -16.44 1.53 9.37
N GLU A 119 -16.12 0.46 10.11
CA GLU A 119 -17.14 -0.53 10.45
C GLU A 119 -18.17 0.22 11.32
N GLU A 120 -19.33 0.54 10.74
CA GLU A 120 -20.54 0.72 11.55
C GLU A 120 -20.67 -0.57 12.38
N LYS A 121 -20.25 -0.49 13.65
CA LYS A 121 -20.43 -1.54 14.66
C LYS A 121 -21.90 -1.85 14.87
#